data_AF-A0A5M9JVW9-F1
#
_entry.id   AF-A0A5M9JVW9-F1
#
_cell.length_a   1.000
_cell.length_b   1.000
_cell.length_c   1.000
_cell.angle_alpha   90.00
_cell.angle_beta   90.00
_cell.angle_gamma   90.00
#
_symmetry.space_group_name_H-M   'P 1'
#
loop_
_entity.id
_entity.type
_entity.pdbx_description
1 polymer ?
#
loop_
_entity_poly.entity_id
_entity_poly.type
_entity_poly.pdbx_seq_one_letter_code
_entity_poly.pdbx_strand_id
1 'polypeptide(L)' 'MQKKLSVIRGGSQKYLLCLARLNFSEDDLVFESGIDPDIPGCALEMLEMVVTPEEGEAIQEALSCQIGD' A
#
# COMPACT_ATOMS: atom_id res chain seq x y z
N MET A 1 14.00 4.56 -4.56
CA MET A 1 13.65 3.91 -3.27
C MET A 1 13.67 2.38 -3.36
N GLN A 2 13.09 1.78 -4.40
CA GLN A 2 12.99 0.31 -4.57
C GLN A 2 14.31 -0.47 -4.45
N LYS A 3 15.41 0.01 -5.07
CA LYS A 3 16.75 -0.61 -4.93
C LYS A 3 17.27 -0.68 -3.49
N LYS A 4 16.84 0.23 -2.61
CA LYS A 4 17.21 0.19 -1.19
C LYS A 4 16.32 -0.80 -0.43
N LEU A 5 15.05 -0.90 -0.81
CA LEU A 5 14.12 -1.84 -0.18
C LEU A 5 14.42 -3.30 -0.54
N SER A 6 15.00 -3.56 -1.71
CA SER A 6 15.34 -4.92 -2.17
C SER A 6 16.39 -5.64 -1.31
N VAL A 7 17.18 -4.91 -0.51
CA VAL A 7 18.14 -5.53 0.42
C VAL A 7 17.48 -6.07 1.68
N ILE A 8 16.22 -5.67 1.94
CA ILE A 8 15.41 -6.15 3.05
C ILE A 8 14.48 -7.22 2.50
N ARG A 9 14.45 -8.41 3.11
CA ARG A 9 13.49 -9.48 2.71
C ARG A 9 12.07 -8.92 2.71
N GLY A 10 11.39 -8.94 1.56
CA GLY A 10 10.04 -8.41 1.40
C GLY A 10 9.93 -6.89 1.63
N GLY A 11 11.03 -6.13 1.48
CA GLY A 11 11.05 -4.68 1.74
C GLY A 11 10.10 -3.91 0.82
N SER A 12 10.06 -4.24 -0.47
CA SER A 12 9.12 -3.63 -1.42
C SER A 12 7.66 -3.91 -1.07
N GLN A 13 7.34 -5.15 -0.68
CA GLN A 13 5.98 -5.51 -0.24
C GLN A 13 5.59 -4.81 1.06
N LYS A 14 6.48 -4.77 2.06
CA LYS A 14 6.24 -4.03 3.31
C LYS A 14 5.99 -2.54 3.04
N TYR A 15 6.77 -1.94 2.16
CA TYR A 15 6.60 -0.55 1.77
C TYR A 15 5.22 -0.29 1.15
N LEU A 16 4.80 -1.12 0.18
CA LEU A 16 3.48 -1.01 -0.43
C LEU A 16 2.35 -1.20 0.57
N LEU A 17 2.45 -2.19 1.46
CA LEU A 17 1.46 -2.42 2.51
C LEU A 17 1.35 -1.25 3.50
N CYS A 18 2.48 -0.64 3.88
CA CYS A 18 2.47 0.53 4.75
C CYS A 18 1.81 1.73 4.06
N LEU A 19 2.12 2.01 2.80
CA LEU A 19 1.47 3.08 2.06
C LEU A 19 -0.03 2.83 1.88
N ALA A 20 -0.44 1.61 1.54
CA ALA A 20 -1.85 1.26 1.43
C ALA A 20 -2.59 1.50 2.76
N ARG A 21 -2.00 1.08 3.89
CA ARG A 21 -2.59 1.32 5.22
C ARG A 21 -2.72 2.81 5.55
N LEU A 22 -1.74 3.64 5.17
CA LEU A 22 -1.81 5.09 5.36
C LEU A 22 -2.84 5.75 4.43
N ASN A 23 -2.96 5.28 3.19
CA ASN A 23 -3.95 5.81 2.24
C ASN A 23 -5.39 5.52 2.67
N PHE A 24 -5.61 4.39 3.34
CA PHE A 24 -6.93 3.95 3.82
C PHE A 24 -7.11 4.15 5.33
N SER A 25 -6.29 4.98 5.98
CA SER A 25 -6.51 5.33 7.39
C SER A 25 -7.73 6.23 7.52
N GLU A 26 -8.58 5.95 8.49
CA GLU A 26 -9.80 6.67 8.85
C GLU A 26 -9.55 7.52 10.11
N ASP A 27 -9.94 8.80 10.06
CA ASP A 27 -9.67 9.76 11.14
C ASP A 27 -10.25 9.38 12.52
N ASP A 28 -11.25 8.48 12.56
CA ASP A 28 -11.99 8.12 13.77
C ASP A 28 -11.48 6.84 14.48
N LEU A 29 -10.35 6.27 14.06
CA LEU A 29 -9.79 5.06 14.67
C LEU A 29 -8.64 5.35 15.65
N VAL A 30 -8.64 4.67 16.80
CA VAL A 30 -7.67 4.88 17.90
C VAL A 30 -6.21 4.74 17.44
N PHE A 31 -5.94 3.81 16.51
CA PHE A 31 -4.58 3.56 16.01
C PHE A 31 -4.06 4.64 15.06
N GLU A 32 -4.95 5.49 14.55
CA GLU A 32 -4.65 6.53 13.56
C GLU A 32 -4.71 7.92 14.19
N SER A 33 -5.03 7.99 15.49
CA SER A 33 -4.92 9.20 16.28
C SER A 33 -3.51 9.80 16.20
N GLY A 34 -3.41 11.00 15.64
CA GLY A 34 -2.15 11.72 15.45
C GLY A 34 -1.51 11.57 14.07
N ILE A 35 -2.13 10.86 13.14
CA ILE A 35 -1.81 10.98 11.71
C ILE A 35 -2.41 12.29 11.21
N ASP A 36 -1.60 13.06 10.48
CA ASP A 36 -2.04 14.31 9.86
C ASP A 36 -3.03 14.03 8.71
N PRO A 37 -4.15 14.75 8.59
CA PRO A 37 -5.18 14.49 7.58
C PRO A 37 -4.69 14.59 6.13
N ASP A 38 -3.54 15.22 5.87
CA ASP A 38 -2.96 15.29 4.52
C ASP A 38 -2.18 14.01 4.14
N ILE A 39 -1.84 13.16 5.12
CA ILE A 39 -0.99 11.97 4.93
C ILE A 39 -1.61 10.90 4.01
N PRO A 40 -2.92 10.58 4.08
CA PRO A 40 -3.54 9.65 3.15
C PRO A 40 -3.35 10.07 1.69
N GLY A 41 -3.53 11.36 1.39
CA GLY A 41 -3.30 11.91 0.05
C GLY A 41 -1.86 11.76 -0.42
N CYS A 42 -0.88 12.07 0.44
CA CYS A 42 0.53 11.84 0.11
C CYS A 42 0.84 10.35 -0.11
N ALA A 43 0.23 9.45 0.67
CA ALA A 43 0.40 8.02 0.50
C ALA A 43 -0.17 7.52 -0.84
N LEU A 44 -1.29 8.08 -1.30
CA LEU A 44 -1.87 7.81 -2.62
C LEU A 44 -0.91 8.17 -3.74
N GLU A 45 -0.39 9.40 -3.74
CA GLU A 45 0.58 9.86 -4.76
C GLU A 45 1.80 8.91 -4.83
N MET A 46 2.27 8.43 -3.67
CA MET A 46 3.38 7.48 -3.59
C MET A 46 3.04 6.07 -4.08
N LEU A 47 1.79 5.63 -3.94
CA LEU A 47 1.32 4.36 -4.49
C LEU A 47 1.23 4.41 -6.02
N GLU A 48 0.67 5.49 -6.57
CA GLU A 48 0.53 5.69 -8.02
C GLU A 48 1.88 5.74 -8.75
N MET A 49 2.94 6.20 -8.07
CA MET A 49 4.31 6.18 -8.62
C MET A 49 4.94 4.78 -8.70
N VAL A 50 4.37 3.78 -8.00
CA VAL A 50 4.99 2.46 -7.81
C VAL A 50 4.10 1.33 -8.33
N VAL A 51 2.80 1.54 -8.46
CA VAL A 51 1.83 0.55 -8.94
C VAL A 51 1.20 1.07 -10.22
N THR A 52 1.33 0.31 -11.31
CA THR A 52 0.56 0.58 -12.54
C THR A 52 -0.80 -0.10 -12.49
N PRO A 53 -1.79 0.35 -13.28
CA PRO A 53 -3.09 -0.31 -13.37
C PRO A 53 -2.99 -1.81 -13.65
N GLU A 54 -2.07 -2.20 -14.54
CA GLU A 54 -1.83 -3.60 -14.92
C GLU A 54 -1.27 -4.43 -13.75
N GLU A 55 -0.42 -3.84 -12.91
CA GLU A 55 0.08 -4.49 -11.68
C GLU A 55 -1.05 -4.65 -10.65
N GLY A 56 -1.96 -3.68 -10.57
CA GLY A 56 -3.17 -3.76 -9.75
C GLY A 56 -4.10 -4.90 -10.16
N GLU A 57 -4.35 -5.04 -11.47
CA GLU A 57 -5.16 -6.13 -12.03
C GLU A 57 -4.53 -7.51 -11.74
N ALA A 58 -3.21 -7.65 -11.92
CA ALA A 58 -2.51 -8.89 -11.62
C ALA A 58 -2.61 -9.30 -10.14
N ILE A 59 -2.58 -8.33 -9.21
CA ILE A 59 -2.79 -8.58 -7.77
C ILE A 59 -4.23 -9.03 -7.50
N GLN A 60 -5.21 -8.38 -8.12
CA GLN A 60 -6.62 -8.75 -7.98
C GLN A 60 -6.89 -10.15 -8.50
N GLU A 61 -6.35 -10.52 -9.67
CA GLU A 61 -6.47 -11.87 -10.23
C GLU A 61 -5.83 -12.91 -9.30
N ALA A 62 -4.61 -12.65 -8.81
CA ALA A 62 -3.90 -13.57 -7.92
C ALA A 62 -4.65 -13.82 -6.59
N LEU A 63 -5.28 -12.78 -6.03
CA LEU A 63 -6.12 -12.90 -4.83
C LEU A 63 -7.44 -13.59 -5.13
N SER A 64 -8.08 -13.29 -6.27
CA SER A 64 -9.35 -13.89 -6.66
C SER A 64 -9.23 -15.38 -6.97
N CYS A 65 -8.09 -15.83 -7.53
CA CYS A 65 -7.80 -17.25 -7.69
C CYS A 65 -7.53 -17.99 -6.36
N GLN A 66 -7.23 -17.28 -5.27
CA GLN A 66 -7.02 -17.87 -3.94
C GLN A 66 -8.27 -17.90 -3.06
N ILE A 67 -9.32 -17.14 -3.40
CA ILE A 67 -10.61 -17.13 -2.70
C ILE A 67 -11.63 -17.97 -3.50
N GLY A 68 -11.22 -19.19 -3.84
CA GLY A 68 -12.07 -20.23 -4.42
C GLY A 68 -12.41 -21.29 -3.37
N ASP A 69 -13.34 -20.95 -2.47
CA ASP A 69 -14.46 -21.75 -1.92
C ASP A 69 -15.14 -20.98 -0.77
#